data_AF-A0A1F8NAA1-F1
#
_entry.id   AF-A0A1F8NAA1-F1
#
_cell.length_a   1.000
_cell.length_b   1.000
_cell.length_c   1.000
_cell.angle_alpha   90.00
_cell.angle_beta   90.00
_cell.angle_gamma   90.00
#
_symmetry.space_group_name_H-M   'P 1'
#
loop_
_entity.id
_entity.type
_entity.pdbx_description
1 polymer ?
#
loop_
_entity_poly.entity_id
_entity_poly.type
_entity_poly.pdbx_seq_one_letter_code
_entity_poly.pdbx_strand_id
1 'polypeptide(L)'
;MNYPPIKTWIMVTITLTVVAIVIRAIWQIVVIPTGGTMLIFIPLILAMLLTEALGIYLVSRPSRLRSLPFTTWLTLALTAGMLAGVTHFVRFIISDNADHFWSKVISVLVLASSISAYSLVLYVMWSRRRSG
;
A
#
# COMPACT_ATOMS: atom_id res chain seq x y z
N MET A 1 -16.54 -11.15 -5.46
CA MET A 1 -16.92 -11.02 -4.05
C MET A 1 -17.97 -9.93 -3.98
N ASN A 2 -19.22 -10.26 -3.67
CA ASN A 2 -20.32 -9.28 -3.54
C ASN A 2 -20.54 -8.92 -2.06
N TYR A 3 -19.46 -8.58 -1.36
CA TYR A 3 -19.53 -8.08 0.01
C TYR A 3 -19.05 -6.63 0.02
N PRO A 4 -19.97 -5.65 0.15
CA PRO A 4 -19.63 -4.23 0.21
C PRO A 4 -18.55 -3.90 1.25
N PRO A 5 -18.55 -4.49 2.47
CA PRO A 5 -17.52 -4.19 3.48
C PRO A 5 -16.10 -4.54 3.03
N ILE A 6 -15.93 -5.67 2.32
CA ILE A 6 -14.60 -6.11 1.88
C ILE A 6 -14.09 -5.23 0.74
N LYS A 7 -14.97 -4.81 -0.16
CA LYS A 7 -14.60 -3.87 -1.24
C LYS A 7 -14.10 -2.56 -0.65
N THR A 8 -14.84 -2.01 0.31
CA THR A 8 -14.44 -0.79 1.03
C THR A 8 -13.10 -0.97 1.74
N TRP A 9 -12.89 -2.11 2.41
CA TRP A 9 -11.63 -2.39 3.10
C TRP A 9 -10.43 -2.48 2.14
N ILE A 10 -10.58 -3.12 0.98
CA ILE A 10 -9.54 -3.13 -0.05
C ILE A 10 -9.24 -1.71 -0.52
N MET A 11 -10.26 -0.91 -0.82
CA MET A 11 -10.08 0.46 -1.30
C MET A 11 -9.33 1.32 -0.27
N VAL A 12 -9.76 1.31 0.99
CA VAL A 12 -9.09 2.05 2.08
C VAL A 12 -7.61 1.65 2.19
N THR A 13 -7.32 0.36 2.12
CA THR A 13 -5.95 -0.16 2.24
C THR A 13 -5.05 0.33 1.10
N ILE A 14 -5.54 0.26 -0.14
CA ILE A 14 -4.81 0.71 -1.34
C ILE A 14 -4.58 2.22 -1.26
N THR A 15 -5.63 2.98 -0.96
CA THR A 15 -5.55 4.45 -0.84
C THR A 15 -4.55 4.88 0.22
N LEU A 16 -4.56 4.28 1.42
CA LEU A 16 -3.57 4.60 2.46
C LEU A 16 -2.13 4.34 1.99
N THR A 17 -1.90 3.25 1.26
CA THR A 17 -0.58 2.91 0.72
C THR A 17 -0.14 3.92 -0.32
N VAL A 18 -1.02 4.26 -1.27
CA VAL A 18 -0.74 5.20 -2.35
C VAL A 18 -0.45 6.59 -1.78
N VAL A 19 -1.28 7.06 -0.83
CA VAL A 19 -1.07 8.34 -0.14
C VAL A 19 0.29 8.38 0.56
N ALA A 20 0.68 7.32 1.27
CA ALA A 20 1.98 7.28 1.93
C ALA A 20 3.16 7.42 0.92
N ILE A 21 3.07 6.72 -0.20
CA ILE A 21 4.11 6.75 -1.25
C ILE A 21 4.14 8.13 -1.94
N VAL A 22 2.97 8.71 -2.24
CA VAL A 22 2.87 10.03 -2.86
C VAL A 22 3.43 11.11 -1.94
N ILE A 23 3.09 11.11 -0.65
CA ILE A 23 3.66 12.04 0.34
C ILE A 23 5.19 11.87 0.40
N ARG A 24 5.69 10.63 0.42
CA ARG A 24 7.14 10.35 0.44
C ARG A 24 7.85 10.86 -0.80
N ALA A 25 7.23 10.72 -1.97
CA ALA A 25 7.74 11.19 -3.25
C ALA A 25 7.77 12.73 -3.32
N ILE A 26 6.67 13.38 -2.94
CA ILE A 26 6.57 14.85 -2.86
C ILE A 26 7.62 15.40 -1.90
N TRP A 27 7.76 14.82 -0.70
CA TRP A 27 8.78 15.23 0.26
C TRP A 27 10.19 15.12 -0.34
N GLN A 28 10.49 14.06 -1.09
CA GLN A 28 11.79 13.90 -1.73
C GLN A 28 12.07 15.00 -2.77
N ILE A 29 11.06 15.37 -3.57
CA ILE A 29 11.15 16.48 -4.53
C ILE A 29 11.40 17.80 -3.81
N VAL A 30 10.70 18.05 -2.71
CA VAL A 30 10.84 19.30 -1.93
C VAL A 30 12.22 19.40 -1.28
N VAL A 31 12.75 18.31 -0.73
CA VAL A 31 14.05 18.30 -0.04
C VAL A 31 15.23 18.29 -1.03
N ILE A 32 15.08 17.65 -2.19
CA ILE A 32 16.13 17.56 -3.22
C ILE A 32 15.55 17.98 -4.59
N PRO A 33 15.37 19.29 -4.86
CA PRO A 33 14.68 19.77 -6.05
C PRO A 33 15.58 19.81 -7.29
N THR A 34 16.24 18.68 -7.59
CA THR A 34 17.06 18.54 -8.80
C THR A 34 16.22 18.03 -9.97
N GLY A 35 16.61 18.37 -11.20
CA GLY A 35 15.95 17.88 -12.41
C GLY A 35 15.89 16.34 -12.47
N GLY A 36 16.95 15.66 -12.02
CA GLY A 36 16.98 14.19 -11.91
C GLY A 36 15.96 13.64 -10.90
N THR A 37 15.78 14.29 -9.75
CA THR A 37 14.77 13.89 -8.76
C THR A 37 13.36 14.07 -9.31
N MET A 38 13.08 15.21 -9.96
CA MET A 38 11.77 15.46 -10.59
C MET A 38 11.46 14.44 -11.70
N LEU A 39 12.44 14.13 -12.55
CA LEU A 39 12.34 13.14 -13.63
C LEU A 39 11.99 11.74 -13.13
N ILE A 40 12.40 11.36 -11.92
CA ILE A 40 12.12 10.04 -11.34
C ILE A 40 10.78 10.06 -10.59
N PHE A 41 10.58 11.04 -9.72
CA PHE A 41 9.47 11.01 -8.76
C PHE A 41 8.14 11.50 -9.34
N ILE A 42 8.13 12.38 -10.36
CA ILE A 42 6.87 12.77 -11.02
C ILE A 42 6.23 11.59 -11.76
N PRO A 43 6.95 10.84 -12.62
CA PRO A 43 6.41 9.63 -13.22
C PRO A 43 6.00 8.57 -12.19
N LEU A 44 6.76 8.45 -11.08
CA LEU A 44 6.41 7.53 -10.00
C LEU A 44 5.06 7.90 -9.36
N ILE A 45 4.82 9.18 -9.04
CA ILE A 45 3.53 9.64 -8.51
C ILE A 45 2.39 9.30 -9.48
N LEU A 46 2.56 9.60 -10.76
CA LEU A 46 1.55 9.29 -11.79
C LEU A 46 1.28 7.78 -11.89
N ALA A 47 2.33 6.96 -11.89
CA ALA A 47 2.21 5.50 -11.91
C ALA A 47 1.46 4.96 -10.68
N MET A 48 1.71 5.53 -9.50
CA MET A 48 1.02 5.15 -8.27
C MET A 48 -0.47 5.53 -8.30
N LEU A 49 -0.82 6.72 -8.78
CA LEU A 49 -2.21 7.15 -8.94
C LEU A 49 -2.96 6.29 -9.98
N LEU A 50 -2.29 5.94 -11.09
CA LEU A 50 -2.85 5.01 -12.08
C LEU A 50 -3.05 3.60 -11.50
N THR A 51 -2.12 3.14 -10.67
CA THR A 51 -2.24 1.85 -9.96
C THR A 51 -3.41 1.88 -8.98
N GLU A 52 -3.65 3.00 -8.29
CA GLU A 52 -4.82 3.19 -7.45
C GLU A 52 -6.12 3.10 -8.26
N ALA A 53 -6.20 3.86 -9.36
CA ALA A 53 -7.37 3.85 -10.24
C ALA A 53 -7.66 2.44 -10.80
N LEU A 54 -6.60 1.72 -11.19
CA LEU A 54 -6.70 0.32 -11.61
C LEU A 54 -7.16 -0.59 -10.47
N GLY A 55 -6.63 -0.41 -9.27
CA GLY A 55 -7.06 -1.14 -8.08
C GLY A 55 -8.54 -0.96 -7.79
N ILE A 56 -9.02 0.29 -7.79
CA ILE A 56 -10.44 0.64 -7.60
C ILE A 56 -11.31 0.01 -8.70
N TYR A 57 -10.87 0.06 -9.95
CA TYR A 57 -11.57 -0.56 -11.08
C TYR A 57 -11.69 -2.09 -10.91
N LEU A 58 -10.60 -2.76 -10.54
CA LEU A 58 -10.55 -4.20 -10.34
C LEU A 58 -11.41 -4.66 -9.14
N VAL A 59 -11.41 -3.90 -8.04
CA VAL A 59 -12.28 -4.15 -6.87
C VAL A 59 -13.76 -4.00 -7.26
N SER A 60 -14.07 -3.04 -8.12
CA SER A 60 -15.43 -2.82 -8.62
C SER A 60 -15.89 -3.94 -9.56
N ARG A 61 -14.97 -4.63 -10.27
CA ARG A 61 -15.25 -5.73 -11.21
C ARG A 61 -14.49 -7.02 -10.85
N PRO A 62 -14.90 -7.73 -9.78
CA PRO A 62 -14.10 -8.79 -9.15
C PRO A 62 -14.04 -10.12 -9.91
N SER A 63 -14.73 -10.26 -11.06
CA SER A 63 -14.73 -11.50 -11.86
C SER A 63 -13.35 -11.89 -12.38
N ARG A 64 -12.39 -10.97 -12.42
CA ARG A 64 -11.03 -11.17 -12.95
C ARG A 64 -9.97 -11.59 -11.91
N LEU A 65 -10.31 -11.65 -10.61
CA LEU A 65 -9.32 -11.79 -9.51
C LEU A 65 -9.33 -13.16 -8.80
N ARG A 66 -9.92 -14.19 -9.41
CA ARG A 66 -10.19 -15.48 -8.72
C ARG A 66 -9.12 -16.57 -8.91
N SER A 67 -8.08 -16.36 -9.71
CA SER A 67 -7.09 -17.43 -9.95
C SER A 67 -6.21 -17.67 -8.72
N LEU A 68 -5.85 -18.93 -8.49
CA LEU A 68 -4.94 -19.33 -7.41
C LEU A 68 -3.56 -18.64 -7.54
N PRO A 69 -2.92 -18.57 -8.74
CA PRO A 69 -1.65 -17.88 -8.90
C PRO A 69 -1.72 -16.40 -8.52
N PHE A 70 -2.81 -15.72 -8.90
CA PHE A 70 -3.02 -14.32 -8.53
C PHE A 70 -3.16 -14.14 -7.01
N THR A 71 -3.89 -15.05 -6.35
CA THR A 71 -4.07 -15.01 -4.90
C THR A 71 -2.73 -15.21 -4.16
N THR A 72 -1.91 -16.15 -4.62
CA THR A 72 -0.57 -16.40 -4.06
C THR A 72 0.36 -15.21 -4.27
N TRP A 73 0.42 -14.68 -5.50
CA TRP A 73 1.22 -13.50 -5.82
C TRP A 73 0.83 -12.29 -4.95
N LEU A 74 -0.47 -12.04 -4.82
CA LEU A 74 -0.98 -10.93 -4.00
C LEU A 74 -0.61 -11.11 -2.52
N THR A 75 -0.69 -12.33 -2.00
CA THR A 75 -0.32 -12.64 -0.61
C THR A 75 1.17 -12.39 -0.36
N LEU A 76 2.04 -12.80 -1.28
CA LEU A 76 3.48 -12.54 -1.21
C LEU A 76 3.79 -11.04 -1.26
N ALA A 77 3.18 -10.31 -2.20
CA ALA A 77 3.35 -8.87 -2.34
C ALA A 77 2.95 -8.11 -1.07
N LEU A 78 1.82 -8.49 -0.46
CA LEU A 78 1.34 -7.85 0.77
C LEU A 78 2.20 -8.21 1.99
N THR A 79 2.74 -9.44 2.05
CA THR A 79 3.68 -9.85 3.10
C THR A 79 4.98 -9.05 3.01
N ALA A 80 5.55 -8.90 1.80
CA ALA A 80 6.72 -8.09 1.57
C ALA A 80 6.45 -6.61 1.92
N GLY A 81 5.28 -6.08 1.56
CA GLY A 81 4.84 -4.74 1.95
C GLY A 81 4.80 -4.55 3.47
N MET A 82 4.29 -5.53 4.21
CA MET A 82 4.26 -5.50 5.67
C MET A 82 5.65 -5.49 6.30
N LEU A 83 6.57 -6.33 5.81
CA LEU A 83 7.95 -6.33 6.28
C LEU A 83 8.62 -4.98 6.01
N ALA A 84 8.41 -4.41 4.82
CA ALA A 84 8.91 -3.09 4.47
C ALA A 84 8.32 -2.00 5.39
N GLY A 85 7.02 -2.05 5.67
CA GLY A 85 6.34 -1.12 6.55
C GLY A 85 6.82 -1.16 8.00
N VAL A 86 6.98 -2.36 8.56
CA VAL A 86 7.56 -2.54 9.90
C VAL A 86 9.00 -2.02 9.94
N THR A 87 9.81 -2.36 8.94
CA THR A 87 11.20 -1.89 8.84
C THR A 87 11.26 -0.36 8.77
N HIS A 88 10.39 0.25 7.98
CA HIS A 88 10.30 1.71 7.87
C HIS A 88 9.89 2.34 9.20
N PHE A 89 8.88 1.79 9.88
CA PHE A 89 8.42 2.25 11.18
C PHE A 89 9.52 2.20 12.24
N VAL A 90 10.19 1.05 12.40
CA VAL A 90 11.30 0.90 13.35
C VAL A 90 12.40 1.93 13.06
N ARG A 91 12.75 2.11 11.79
CA ARG A 91 13.81 3.04 11.39
C ARG A 91 13.47 4.51 11.65
N PHE A 92 12.21 4.91 11.57
CA PHE A 92 11.83 6.33 11.59
C PHE A 92 11.03 6.79 12.82
N ILE A 93 10.54 5.87 13.64
CA ILE A 93 9.85 6.18 14.91
C ILE A 93 10.73 5.83 16.10
N ILE A 94 11.41 4.68 16.07
CA ILE A 94 12.20 4.18 17.21
C ILE A 94 13.63 4.72 17.18
N SER A 95 14.16 5.04 16.00
CA SER A 95 15.51 5.60 15.87
C SER A 95 15.56 7.10 16.16
N ASP A 96 16.48 7.50 17.03
CA ASP A 96 16.74 8.92 17.36
C ASP A 96 17.22 9.76 16.16
N ASN A 97 17.65 9.11 15.07
CA ASN A 97 18.10 9.78 13.84
C ASN A 97 16.94 10.24 12.93
N ALA A 98 15.68 10.03 13.32
CA ALA A 98 14.51 10.39 12.52
C ALA A 98 13.93 11.75 12.93
N ASP A 99 14.69 12.81 12.66
CA ASP A 99 14.36 14.16 13.11
C ASP A 99 13.18 14.81 12.34
N HIS A 100 12.81 14.27 11.18
CA HIS A 100 11.83 14.92 10.30
C HIS A 100 10.39 14.43 10.55
N PHE A 101 9.49 15.36 10.93
CA PHE A 101 8.05 15.12 11.18
C PHE A 101 7.38 14.24 10.10
N TRP A 102 7.58 14.58 8.82
CA TRP A 102 7.01 13.83 7.69
C TRP A 102 7.47 12.36 7.62
N SER A 103 8.69 12.04 8.03
CA SER A 103 9.15 10.64 8.07
C SER A 103 8.36 9.81 9.08
N LYS A 104 7.96 10.41 10.20
CA LYS A 104 7.09 9.77 11.21
C LYS A 104 5.68 9.56 10.67
N VAL A 105 5.10 10.57 10.02
CA VAL A 105 3.77 10.49 9.38
C VAL A 105 3.74 9.38 8.33
N ILE A 106 4.72 9.36 7.42
CA ILE A 106 4.83 8.32 6.37
C ILE A 106 4.94 6.94 7.00
N SER A 107 5.75 6.80 8.05
CA SER A 107 5.94 5.53 8.75
C SER A 107 4.67 4.97 9.37
N VAL A 108 3.86 5.82 9.99
CA VAL A 108 2.56 5.43 10.54
C VAL A 108 1.61 5.01 9.42
N LEU A 109 1.55 5.77 8.32
CA LEU A 109 0.68 5.46 7.18
C LEU A 109 1.05 4.12 6.52
N VAL A 110 2.34 3.86 6.30
CA VAL A 110 2.82 2.60 5.72
C VAL A 110 2.54 1.43 6.67
N LEU A 111 2.76 1.59 7.98
CA LEU A 111 2.44 0.53 8.94
C LEU A 111 0.93 0.24 8.98
N ALA A 112 0.10 1.28 9.04
CA ALA A 112 -1.36 1.15 9.07
C ALA A 112 -1.88 0.47 7.79
N SER A 113 -1.38 0.88 6.62
CA SER A 113 -1.77 0.26 5.35
C SER A 113 -1.35 -1.20 5.29
N SER A 114 -0.17 -1.53 5.82
CA SER A 114 0.35 -2.89 5.85
C SER A 114 -0.44 -3.81 6.79
N ILE A 115 -0.76 -3.36 8.01
CA ILE A 115 -1.61 -4.12 8.94
C ILE A 115 -2.99 -4.36 8.34
N SER A 116 -3.57 -3.33 7.72
CA SER A 116 -4.86 -3.42 7.05
C SER A 116 -4.84 -4.44 5.91
N ALA A 117 -3.82 -4.38 5.06
CA ALA A 117 -3.62 -5.32 3.95
C ALA A 117 -3.46 -6.76 4.44
N TYR A 118 -2.65 -6.98 5.46
CA TYR A 118 -2.41 -8.31 6.00
C TYR A 118 -3.67 -8.91 6.63
N SER A 119 -4.40 -8.12 7.41
CA SER A 119 -5.68 -8.53 8.02
C SER A 119 -6.72 -8.91 6.96
N LEU A 120 -6.81 -8.13 5.89
CA LEU A 120 -7.68 -8.40 4.75
C LEU A 120 -7.31 -9.72 4.05
N VAL A 121 -6.02 -10.01 3.86
CA VAL A 121 -5.56 -11.28 3.26
C VAL A 121 -5.97 -12.46 4.13
N LEU A 122 -5.68 -12.40 5.44
CA LEU A 122 -6.04 -13.46 6.37
C LEU A 122 -7.56 -13.70 6.36
N TYR A 123 -8.35 -12.63 6.34
CA TYR A 123 -9.80 -12.71 6.24
C TYR A 123 -10.25 -13.40 4.94
N VAL A 124 -9.68 -13.01 3.78
CA VAL A 124 -10.00 -13.64 2.49
C VAL A 124 -9.62 -15.12 2.49
N MET A 125 -8.44 -15.48 2.98
CA MET A 125 -8.00 -16.88 3.07
C MET A 125 -8.93 -17.71 3.97
N TRP A 126 -9.26 -17.18 5.16
CA TRP A 126 -10.19 -17.81 6.08
C TRP A 126 -11.59 -18.01 5.49
N SER A 127 -12.14 -16.97 4.84
CA SER A 127 -13.48 -17.02 4.24
C SER A 127 -13.57 -18.07 3.12
N ARG A 128 -12.53 -18.19 2.29
CA ARG A 128 -12.46 -19.22 1.24
C ARG A 128 -12.41 -20.62 1.84
N ARG A 129 -11.64 -20.84 2.91
CA ARG A 129 -11.54 -22.15 3.58
C ARG A 129 -12.89 -22.63 4.15
N ARG A 130 -13.76 -21.72 4.61
CA ARG A 130 -15.10 -22.07 5.12
C ARG A 130 -16.14 -22.33 4.04
N SER A 131 -15.86 -21.95 2.79
CA SER A 131 -16.83 -21.98 1.69
C SER A 131 -16.61 -23.17 0.73
N GLY A 132 -15.56 -23.95 0.94
CA GLY A 132 -15.29 -25.23 0.28
C GLY A 132 -15.42 -26.35 1.30
#